data_AF-A0A2S5T5D5-F1
#
_entry.id   AF-A0A2S5T5D5-F1
#
_cell.length_a   1.000
_cell.length_b   1.000
_cell.length_c   1.000
_cell.angle_alpha   90.00
_cell.angle_beta   90.00
_cell.angle_gamma   90.00
#
_symmetry.space_group_name_H-M   'P 1'
#
loop_
_entity.id
_entity.type
_entity.pdbx_description
1 polymer ?
#
loop_
_entity_poly.entity_id
_entity_poly.type
_entity_poly.pdbx_seq_one_letter_code
_entity_poly.pdbx_strand_id
1 'polypeptide(L)'
;MREQPRAAELIQAVADFLRDDALPRLDGLTAFHMRVAVSVLEIVRRELELGPAADAREQARLAALLGHDGDLERLNEELCARIADGTYTPQHEALMQHLTATVLDKLAVDQPGYATFRRLQGGTSPPG
;
A
#
# COMPACT_ATOMS: atom_id res chain seq x y z
N MET A 1 13.00 -30.09 4.42
CA MET A 1 12.90 -28.63 4.66
C MET A 1 11.49 -28.38 5.16
N ARG A 2 11.29 -27.97 6.43
CA ARG A 2 9.96 -27.55 6.90
C ARG A 2 9.72 -26.16 6.34
N GLU A 3 8.71 -25.98 5.49
CA GLU A 3 8.21 -24.65 5.16
C GLU A 3 7.60 -24.07 6.43
N GLN A 4 8.23 -23.03 6.97
CA GLN A 4 7.64 -22.27 8.06
C GLN A 4 6.56 -21.35 7.46
N PRO A 5 5.38 -21.24 8.08
CA PRO A 5 4.34 -20.36 7.59
C PRO A 5 4.85 -18.92 7.56
N ARG A 6 4.54 -18.21 6.48
CA ARG A 6 4.90 -16.80 6.30
C ARG A 6 4.10 -15.95 7.30
N ALA A 7 4.65 -14.81 7.70
CA ALA A 7 3.98 -13.90 8.63
C ALA A 7 2.56 -13.51 8.17
N ALA A 8 2.36 -13.28 6.87
CA ALA A 8 1.04 -13.00 6.29
C ALA A 8 0.04 -14.16 6.47
N GLU A 9 0.50 -15.41 6.35
CA GLU A 9 -0.34 -16.61 6.53
C GLU A 9 -0.73 -16.79 8.01
N LEU A 10 0.20 -16.52 8.92
CA LEU A 10 -0.08 -16.53 10.36
C LEU A 10 -1.08 -15.45 10.75
N ILE A 11 -0.92 -14.23 10.21
CA ILE A 11 -1.85 -13.12 10.44
C ILE A 11 -3.25 -13.45 9.89
N GLN A 12 -3.33 -14.03 8.68
CA GLN A 12 -4.61 -14.47 8.11
C GLN A 12 -5.31 -15.48 9.01
N ALA A 13 -4.59 -16.51 9.47
CA ALA A 13 -5.16 -17.55 10.33
C ALA A 13 -5.72 -16.95 11.64
N VAL A 14 -5.03 -15.98 12.23
CA VAL A 14 -5.51 -15.26 13.43
C VAL A 14 -6.73 -14.41 13.09
N ALA A 15 -6.70 -13.65 11.99
CA ALA A 15 -7.82 -12.81 11.57
C ALA A 15 -9.09 -13.63 11.32
N ASP A 16 -8.96 -14.80 10.70
CA ASP A 16 -10.07 -15.71 10.43
C ASP A 16 -10.67 -16.27 11.73
N PHE A 17 -9.84 -16.77 12.64
CA PHE A 17 -10.31 -17.20 13.96
C PHE A 17 -11.03 -16.07 14.71
N LEU A 18 -10.45 -14.87 14.73
CA LEU A 18 -11.05 -13.74 15.43
C LEU A 18 -12.40 -13.33 14.81
N ARG A 19 -12.52 -13.40 13.48
CA ARG A 19 -13.73 -13.01 12.75
C ARG A 19 -14.83 -14.08 12.82
N ASP A 20 -14.47 -15.34 12.62
CA ASP A 20 -15.43 -16.41 12.36
C ASP A 20 -15.79 -17.17 13.64
N ASP A 21 -14.86 -17.26 14.59
CA ASP A 21 -15.06 -17.91 15.89
C ASP A 21 -15.25 -16.91 17.02
N ALA A 22 -14.31 -15.99 17.25
CA ALA A 22 -14.34 -15.17 18.46
C ALA A 22 -15.45 -14.11 18.43
N LEU A 23 -15.56 -13.36 17.32
CA LEU A 23 -16.47 -12.22 17.18
C LEU A 23 -17.96 -12.57 17.40
N PRO A 24 -18.51 -13.70 16.90
CA PRO A 24 -19.92 -14.07 17.14
C PRO A 24 -20.27 -14.29 18.62
N ARG A 25 -19.27 -14.48 19.49
CA ARG A 25 -19.43 -14.71 20.93
C ARG A 25 -19.30 -13.41 21.76
N LEU A 26 -19.08 -12.28 21.10
CA LEU A 26 -18.88 -10.97 21.72
C LEU A 26 -20.05 -10.04 21.39
N ASP A 27 -20.31 -9.09 22.29
CA ASP A 27 -21.33 -8.06 22.12
C ASP A 27 -20.80 -6.66 22.47
N GLY A 28 -21.63 -5.65 22.21
CA GLY A 28 -21.39 -4.26 22.56
C GLY A 28 -20.04 -3.71 22.08
N LEU A 29 -19.36 -3.01 22.97
CA LEU A 29 -18.09 -2.34 22.69
C LEU A 29 -16.96 -3.34 22.38
N THR A 30 -16.97 -4.51 22.99
CA THR A 30 -15.93 -5.53 22.80
C THR A 30 -16.00 -6.13 21.39
N ALA A 31 -17.21 -6.38 20.88
CA ALA A 31 -17.40 -6.79 19.50
C ALA A 31 -16.94 -5.71 18.50
N PHE A 32 -17.12 -4.44 18.83
CA PHE A 32 -16.61 -3.34 18.00
C PHE A 32 -15.06 -3.32 17.97
N HIS A 33 -14.40 -3.37 19.13
CA HIS A 33 -12.94 -3.43 19.19
C HIS A 33 -12.37 -4.66 18.46
N MET A 34 -13.05 -5.81 18.52
CA MET A 34 -12.67 -7.01 17.78
C MET A 34 -12.67 -6.77 16.26
N ARG A 35 -13.70 -6.09 15.72
CA ARG A 35 -13.74 -5.74 14.29
C ARG A 35 -12.61 -4.80 13.88
N VAL A 36 -12.25 -3.85 14.76
CA VAL A 36 -11.10 -2.96 14.56
C VAL A 36 -9.81 -3.77 14.53
N ALA A 37 -9.60 -4.67 15.49
CA ALA A 37 -8.40 -5.51 15.54
C ALA A 37 -8.25 -6.38 14.28
N VAL A 38 -9.33 -7.05 13.84
CA VAL A 38 -9.34 -7.81 12.58
C VAL A 38 -9.01 -6.93 11.38
N SER A 39 -9.56 -5.71 11.32
CA SER A 39 -9.27 -4.78 10.23
C SER A 39 -7.81 -4.36 10.19
N VAL A 40 -7.20 -4.08 11.35
CA VAL A 40 -5.78 -3.75 11.48
C VAL A 40 -4.90 -4.93 11.06
N LEU A 41 -5.22 -6.15 11.49
CA LEU A 41 -4.49 -7.36 11.07
C LEU A 41 -4.52 -7.53 9.55
N GLU A 42 -5.66 -7.30 8.92
CA GLU A 42 -5.78 -7.38 7.46
C GLU A 42 -5.00 -6.26 6.74
N ILE A 43 -4.85 -5.07 7.33
CA ILE A 43 -3.97 -4.02 6.81
C ILE A 43 -2.51 -4.49 6.85
N VAL A 44 -2.03 -4.95 8.00
CA VAL A 44 -0.65 -5.44 8.16
C VAL A 44 -0.36 -6.60 7.22
N ARG A 45 -1.32 -7.51 7.01
CA ARG A 45 -1.17 -8.60 6.04
C ARG A 45 -0.94 -8.08 4.62
N ARG A 46 -1.72 -7.09 4.19
CA ARG A 46 -1.56 -6.46 2.86
C ARG A 46 -0.25 -5.69 2.74
N GLU A 47 0.20 -5.01 3.80
CA GLU A 47 1.51 -4.37 3.83
C GLU A 47 2.63 -5.39 3.57
N LEU A 48 2.58 -6.54 4.24
CA LEU A 48 3.58 -7.60 4.07
C LEU A 48 3.56 -8.23 2.66
N GLU A 49 2.38 -8.32 2.04
CA GLU A 49 2.22 -8.92 0.71
C GLU A 49 2.56 -7.94 -0.44
N LEU A 50 2.16 -6.68 -0.29
CA LEU A 50 2.21 -5.69 -1.37
C LEU A 50 3.36 -4.70 -1.22
N GLY A 51 3.82 -4.44 0.01
CA GLY A 51 4.86 -3.46 0.34
C GLY A 51 6.14 -3.64 -0.46
N PRO A 52 6.79 -4.81 -0.45
CA PRO A 52 8.05 -5.00 -1.17
C PRO A 52 7.96 -4.72 -2.68
N ALA A 53 6.83 -5.08 -3.30
CA ALA A 53 6.60 -4.81 -4.72
C ALA A 53 6.26 -3.33 -4.98
N ALA A 54 5.54 -2.67 -4.06
CA ALA A 54 5.27 -1.25 -4.13
C ALA A 54 6.57 -0.42 -3.99
N ASP A 55 7.40 -0.74 -3.00
CA ASP A 55 8.69 -0.10 -2.75
C ASP A 55 9.62 -0.20 -3.97
N ALA A 56 9.71 -1.40 -4.57
CA ALA A 56 10.51 -1.61 -5.78
C ALA A 56 10.00 -0.78 -6.97
N ARG A 57 8.68 -0.66 -7.14
CA ARG A 57 8.08 0.19 -8.19
C ARG A 57 8.33 1.67 -7.89
N GLU A 58 8.21 2.10 -6.64
CA GLU A 58 8.46 3.48 -6.23
C GLU A 58 9.91 3.87 -6.49
N GLN A 59 10.86 3.04 -6.06
CA GLN A 59 12.29 3.24 -6.26
C GLN A 59 12.63 3.35 -7.75
N ALA A 60 12.08 2.47 -8.60
CA ALA A 60 12.30 2.54 -10.04
C ALA A 60 11.76 3.85 -10.66
N ARG A 61 10.58 4.31 -10.23
CA ARG A 61 10.01 5.59 -10.69
C ARG A 61 10.85 6.77 -10.23
N LEU A 62 11.35 6.75 -9.00
CA LEU A 62 12.21 7.81 -8.46
C LEU A 62 13.55 7.86 -9.18
N ALA A 63 14.18 6.71 -9.42
CA ALA A 63 15.45 6.66 -10.14
C ALA A 63 15.31 7.23 -11.56
N ALA A 64 14.21 6.89 -12.26
CA ALA A 64 13.89 7.46 -13.56
C ALA A 64 13.62 8.97 -13.49
N LEU A 65 12.94 9.46 -12.45
CA LEU A 65 12.63 10.88 -12.28
C LEU A 65 13.86 11.72 -11.95
N LEU A 66 14.72 11.24 -11.05
CA LEU A 66 15.90 11.94 -10.54
C LEU A 66 17.13 11.78 -11.45
N GLY A 67 17.12 10.76 -12.31
CA GLY A 67 18.15 10.48 -13.29
C GLY A 67 19.31 9.63 -12.78
N HIS A 68 19.18 9.00 -11.60
CA HIS A 68 20.17 8.10 -11.04
C HIS A 68 19.54 7.09 -10.08
N ASP A 69 20.21 5.96 -9.87
CA ASP A 69 19.83 4.98 -8.88
C ASP A 69 20.17 5.43 -7.45
N GLY A 70 19.52 4.81 -6.48
CA GLY A 70 19.73 5.10 -5.06
C GLY A 70 18.83 4.25 -4.18
N ASP A 71 19.05 4.35 -2.88
CA ASP A 71 18.13 3.79 -1.89
C ASP A 71 16.80 4.58 -1.89
N LEU A 72 15.68 3.88 -1.65
CA LEU A 72 14.35 4.48 -1.70
C LEU A 72 14.20 5.69 -0.76
N GLU A 73 14.74 5.60 0.46
CA GLU A 73 14.66 6.69 1.44
C GLU A 73 15.42 7.92 0.94
N ARG A 74 16.64 7.72 0.45
CA ARG A 74 17.49 8.79 -0.10
C ARG A 74 16.88 9.46 -1.32
N LEU A 75 16.33 8.67 -2.25
CA LEU A 75 15.67 9.22 -3.44
C LEU A 75 14.43 10.03 -3.05
N ASN A 76 13.68 9.61 -2.03
CA ASN A 76 12.55 10.37 -1.50
C ASN A 76 12.98 11.68 -0.83
N GLU A 77 14.05 11.67 -0.02
CA GLU A 77 14.61 12.88 0.59
C GLU A 77 15.04 13.89 -0.46
N GLU A 78 15.71 13.44 -1.52
CA GLU A 78 16.12 14.29 -2.63
C GLU A 78 14.93 14.85 -3.41
N LEU A 79 13.91 14.03 -3.67
CA LEU A 79 12.67 14.50 -4.30
C LEU A 79 12.03 15.62 -3.46
N CYS A 80 11.94 15.43 -2.13
CA CYS A 80 11.41 16.45 -1.21
C CYS A 80 12.23 17.75 -1.28
N ALA A 81 13.55 17.65 -1.30
CA ALA A 81 14.42 18.82 -1.43
C ALA A 81 14.20 19.58 -2.75
N ARG A 82 14.13 18.86 -3.88
CA ARG A 82 13.87 19.43 -5.22
C ARG A 82 12.46 20.01 -5.38
N ILE A 83 11.48 19.54 -4.60
CA ILE A 83 10.15 20.17 -4.53
C ILE A 83 10.23 21.46 -3.70
N ALA A 84 10.92 21.41 -2.56
CA ALA A 84 11.03 22.54 -1.64
C ALA A 84 11.81 23.72 -2.24
N ASP A 85 12.84 23.45 -3.05
CA ASP A 85 13.62 24.48 -3.75
C ASP A 85 12.98 24.98 -5.06
N GLY A 86 11.86 24.38 -5.47
CA GLY A 86 11.11 24.74 -6.67
C GLY A 86 11.65 24.16 -7.98
N THR A 87 12.66 23.28 -7.94
CA THR A 87 13.17 22.56 -9.12
C THR A 87 12.09 21.72 -9.78
N TYR A 88 11.31 20.98 -8.97
CA TYR A 88 10.09 20.34 -9.43
C TYR A 88 8.86 21.14 -9.03
N THR A 89 8.09 21.54 -10.04
CA THR A 89 6.81 22.22 -9.85
C THR A 89 5.64 21.28 -10.16
N PRO A 90 4.42 21.60 -9.73
CA PRO A 90 3.23 20.82 -10.06
C PRO A 90 2.95 20.69 -11.57
N GLN A 91 3.59 21.51 -12.41
CA GLN A 91 3.50 21.42 -13.87
C GLN A 91 4.40 20.31 -14.44
N HIS A 92 5.30 19.73 -13.65
CA HIS A 92 6.16 18.65 -14.08
C HIS A 92 5.37 17.34 -14.17
N GLU A 93 5.07 16.92 -15.39
CA GLU A 93 4.16 15.78 -15.64
C GLU A 93 4.67 14.48 -14.99
N ALA A 94 5.96 14.16 -15.12
CA ALA A 94 6.53 12.95 -14.53
C ALA A 94 6.52 12.97 -12.99
N LEU A 95 6.54 14.15 -12.36
CA LEU A 95 6.37 14.27 -10.90
C LEU A 95 4.94 13.88 -10.52
N MET A 96 3.95 14.45 -11.20
CA MET A 96 2.54 14.20 -10.91
C MET A 96 2.15 12.74 -11.15
N GLN A 97 2.72 12.12 -12.19
CA GLN A 97 2.56 10.69 -12.45
C GLN A 97 3.15 9.85 -11.32
N HIS A 98 4.37 10.16 -10.87
CA HIS A 98 5.02 9.47 -9.74
C HIS A 98 4.17 9.58 -8.46
N LEU A 99 3.78 10.78 -8.06
CA LEU A 99 3.00 11.01 -6.84
C LEU A 99 1.65 10.29 -6.88
N THR A 100 0.97 10.34 -8.03
CA THR A 100 -0.32 9.64 -8.21
C THR A 100 -0.14 8.12 -8.08
N ALA A 101 0.88 7.56 -8.71
CA ALA A 101 1.16 6.12 -8.63
C ALA A 101 1.49 5.69 -7.18
N THR A 102 2.30 6.47 -6.46
CA THR A 102 2.63 6.20 -5.05
C THR A 102 1.40 6.27 -4.14
N VAL A 103 0.49 7.23 -4.36
CA VAL A 103 -0.79 7.28 -3.64
C VAL A 103 -1.65 6.05 -3.92
N LEU A 104 -1.72 5.60 -5.18
CA LEU A 104 -2.46 4.40 -5.54
C LEU A 104 -1.89 3.14 -4.90
N ASP A 105 -0.56 2.99 -4.89
CA ASP A 105 0.13 1.89 -4.23
C ASP A 105 -0.23 1.85 -2.72
N LYS A 106 -0.24 3.00 -2.03
CA LYS A 106 -0.64 3.11 -0.61
C LYS A 106 -2.12 2.81 -0.38
N LEU A 107 -3.01 3.29 -1.25
CA LEU A 107 -4.45 3.01 -1.15
C LEU A 107 -4.79 1.53 -1.33
N ALA A 108 -4.01 0.79 -2.13
CA ALA A 108 -4.18 -0.66 -2.29
C ALA A 108 -4.01 -1.42 -0.96
N VAL A 109 -3.13 -0.90 -0.09
CA VAL A 109 -2.82 -1.45 1.22
C VAL A 109 -3.87 -1.00 2.25
N ASP A 110 -4.14 0.30 2.33
CA ASP A 110 -4.98 0.87 3.39
C ASP A 110 -6.48 0.66 3.14
N GLN A 111 -6.93 0.86 1.90
CA GLN A 111 -8.35 0.94 1.54
C GLN A 111 -8.65 0.33 0.16
N PRO A 112 -8.49 -1.00 -0.01
CA PRO A 112 -8.67 -1.67 -1.31
C PRO A 112 -10.09 -1.51 -1.91
N GLY A 113 -11.10 -1.23 -1.07
CA GLY A 113 -12.49 -0.99 -1.51
C GLY A 113 -12.81 0.43 -1.99
N TYR A 114 -11.88 1.38 -1.87
CA TYR A 114 -12.12 2.80 -2.17
C TYR A 114 -12.50 2.99 -3.65
N ALA A 115 -13.67 3.59 -3.91
CA ALA A 115 -14.29 3.63 -5.24
C ALA A 115 -13.42 4.36 -6.30
N THR A 116 -12.58 5.30 -5.88
CA THR A 116 -11.65 6.03 -6.75
C THR A 116 -10.47 5.14 -7.19
N PHE A 117 -10.01 4.22 -6.35
CA PHE A 117 -8.95 3.25 -6.66
C PHE A 117 -9.41 2.25 -7.73
N ARG A 118 -10.64 1.71 -7.61
CA ARG A 118 -11.24 0.83 -8.65
C ARG A 118 -11.41 1.52 -10.00
N ARG A 119 -11.70 2.82 -10.02
CA ARG A 119 -11.83 3.60 -11.26
C ARG A 119 -10.48 3.84 -11.95
N LEU A 120 -9.40 4.00 -11.17
CA LEU A 120 -8.05 4.24 -11.71
C LEU A 120 -7.35 2.95 -12.18
N GLN A 121 -7.67 1.79 -11.60
CA GLN A 121 -7.18 0.49 -12.12
C GLN A 121 -7.91 0.02 -13.40
N GLY A 122 -9.18 0.40 -13.60
CA GLY A 122 -9.97 0.01 -14.77
C GLY A 122 -9.74 0.86 -16.03
N GLY A 123 -8.75 1.76 -16.04
CA GLY A 123 -8.48 2.70 -17.13
C GLY A 123 -7.66 2.15 -18.30
N THR A 124 -7.19 0.91 -18.24
CA THR A 124 -6.54 0.23 -19.37
C THR A 124 -7.56 -0.68 -20.06
N SER A 125 -8.18 -0.16 -21.13
CA SER A 125 -9.13 -0.89 -21.99
C SER A 125 -8.58 -2.23 -22.50
N PRO A 126 -9.49 -3.16 -22.85
CA PRO A 126 -9.26 -4.04 -23.99
C PRO A 126 -10.51 -4.06 -24.93
N PRO A 127 -10.47 -4.73 -26.10
CA PRO A 127 -10.63 -4.08 -27.40
C PRO A 127 -11.97 -4.41 -28.10
N GLY A 128 -12.29 -3.64 -29.15
CA GLY A 128 -13.36 -3.95 -30.11
C GLY A 128 -14.56 -3.02 -30.02
#